data_AF-A0A524NI06-F1
#
_entry.id   AF-A0A524NI06-F1
#
_cell.length_a   1.000
_cell.length_b   1.000
_cell.length_c   1.000
_cell.angle_alpha   90.00
_cell.angle_beta   90.00
_cell.angle_gamma   90.00
#
_symmetry.space_group_name_H-M   'P 1'
#
loop_
_entity.id
_entity.type
_entity.pdbx_description
1 polymer ?
#
loop_
_entity_poly.entity_id
_entity_poly.type
_entity_poly.pdbx_seq_one_letter_code
_entity_poly.pdbx_strand_id
1 'polypeptide(L)'
;MRRLWVIVKKIFSVSLVFNALLTIGCISGILAGFYWYYHDWHPFSTYLISGNLFWVAIAAAIINIFPSAGIGRSLHTGRFLFHHYFYGFMVLVCGVVYVVFFTPISLLTIFLVNDTSVQVNVGRFFILGGLTLVLDDLSDVHTKLDSGLNWLKCKVGQGARFVSVVQLVAGAVSLYVSAAVTLSVYATPEYVTVANLLLIGTLFITSITSFIFVRRHVWQKIAD
;
A
#
# COMPACT_ATOMS: atom_id res chain seq x y z
N MET A 1 -14.35 25.09 -10.90
CA MET A 1 -13.98 23.80 -11.55
C MET A 1 -12.50 23.42 -11.37
N ARG A 2 -11.51 24.27 -11.69
CA ARG A 2 -10.07 23.92 -11.59
C ARG A 2 -9.60 23.48 -10.20
N ARG A 3 -10.07 24.12 -9.12
CA ARG A 3 -9.74 23.75 -7.73
C ARG A 3 -10.32 22.40 -7.29
N LEU A 4 -11.56 22.09 -7.68
CA LEU A 4 -12.21 20.81 -7.38
C LEU A 4 -11.44 19.64 -7.99
N TRP A 5 -11.02 19.78 -9.25
CA TRP A 5 -10.24 18.77 -9.95
C TRP A 5 -8.88 18.50 -9.29
N VAL A 6 -8.24 19.54 -8.78
CA VAL A 6 -6.97 19.43 -8.05
C VAL A 6 -7.16 18.65 -6.73
N ILE A 7 -8.21 18.96 -5.97
CA ILE A 7 -8.55 18.23 -4.73
C ILE A 7 -8.83 16.76 -5.04
N VAL A 8 -9.64 16.47 -6.05
CA VAL A 8 -9.97 15.09 -6.46
C VAL A 8 -8.70 14.31 -6.82
N LYS A 9 -7.79 14.91 -7.58
CA LYS A 9 -6.52 14.24 -7.93
C LYS A 9 -5.61 14.03 -6.73
N LYS A 10 -5.56 14.96 -5.77
CA LYS A 10 -4.78 14.81 -4.54
C LYS A 10 -5.35 13.68 -3.67
N ILE A 11 -6.67 13.66 -3.44
CA ILE A 11 -7.37 12.57 -2.75
C ILE A 11 -7.08 11.24 -3.44
N PHE A 12 -7.20 11.19 -4.77
CA PHE A 12 -6.93 9.97 -5.53
C PHE A 12 -5.48 9.47 -5.35
N SER A 13 -4.49 10.37 -5.40
CA SER A 13 -3.08 10.04 -5.16
C SER A 13 -2.85 9.48 -3.75
N VAL A 14 -3.39 10.13 -2.72
CA VAL A 14 -3.32 9.68 -1.32
C VAL A 14 -4.00 8.32 -1.16
N SER A 15 -5.17 8.11 -1.75
CA SER A 15 -5.89 6.83 -1.70
C SER A 15 -5.09 5.68 -2.35
N LEU A 16 -4.34 5.94 -3.42
CA LEU A 16 -3.49 4.92 -4.04
C LEU A 16 -2.30 4.54 -3.15
N VAL A 17 -1.67 5.51 -2.47
CA VAL A 17 -0.61 5.24 -1.50
C VAL A 17 -1.17 4.46 -0.30
N PHE A 18 -2.33 4.85 0.20
CA PHE A 18 -3.02 4.14 1.27
C PHE A 18 -3.37 2.70 0.89
N ASN A 19 -3.87 2.48 -0.34
CA ASN A 19 -4.13 1.15 -0.88
C ASN A 19 -2.84 0.31 -0.93
N ALA A 20 -1.72 0.88 -1.38
CA ALA A 20 -0.45 0.15 -1.38
C ALA A 20 -0.04 -0.30 0.04
N LEU A 21 -0.18 0.59 1.03
CA LEU A 21 0.10 0.25 2.43
C LEU A 21 -0.88 -0.78 3.00
N LEU A 22 -2.16 -0.71 2.65
CA LEU A 22 -3.16 -1.72 3.01
C LEU A 22 -2.80 -3.07 2.41
N THR A 23 -2.41 -3.14 1.14
CA THR A 23 -1.94 -4.38 0.51
C THR A 23 -0.77 -4.97 1.28
N ILE A 24 0.22 -4.16 1.65
CA ILE A 24 1.37 -4.62 2.45
C ILE A 24 0.90 -5.13 3.82
N GLY A 25 0.03 -4.40 4.52
CA GLY A 25 -0.48 -4.78 5.84
C GLY A 25 -1.27 -6.09 5.81
N CYS A 26 -2.24 -6.23 4.89
CA CYS A 26 -3.04 -7.43 4.74
C CYS A 26 -2.18 -8.66 4.42
N ILE A 27 -1.23 -8.52 3.49
CA ILE A 27 -0.35 -9.62 3.12
C ILE A 27 0.64 -9.96 4.24
N SER A 28 1.13 -8.97 4.98
CA SER A 28 2.04 -9.21 6.11
C SER A 28 1.39 -10.14 7.15
N GLY A 29 0.10 -9.97 7.44
CA GLY A 29 -0.63 -10.87 8.34
C GLY A 29 -0.75 -12.30 7.81
N ILE A 30 -0.94 -12.46 6.50
CA ILE A 30 -1.02 -13.77 5.85
C ILE A 30 0.35 -14.47 5.87
N LEU A 31 1.41 -13.75 5.50
CA LEU A 31 2.79 -14.26 5.55
C LEU A 31 3.21 -14.56 7.00
N ALA A 32 2.75 -13.76 7.96
CA ALA A 32 2.97 -14.04 9.37
C ALA A 32 2.37 -15.39 9.77
N GLY A 33 1.13 -15.65 9.36
CA GLY A 33 0.48 -16.93 9.59
C GLY A 33 1.22 -18.08 8.91
N PHE A 34 1.62 -17.93 7.65
CA PHE A 34 2.37 -18.95 6.89
C PHE A 34 3.69 -19.35 7.56
N TYR A 35 4.50 -18.39 8.00
CA TYR A 35 5.87 -18.67 8.44
C TYR A 35 6.04 -18.79 9.95
N TRP A 36 5.24 -18.07 10.75
CA TRP A 36 5.45 -18.00 12.20
C TRP A 36 4.42 -18.74 13.01
N TYR A 37 3.14 -18.62 12.68
CA TYR A 37 2.07 -19.09 13.57
C TYR A 37 1.50 -20.46 13.20
N TYR A 38 1.42 -20.78 11.90
CA TYR A 38 0.76 -21.99 11.43
C TYR A 38 1.49 -22.61 10.24
N HIS A 39 2.39 -23.57 10.51
CA HIS A 39 3.25 -24.17 9.48
C HIS A 39 2.49 -24.90 8.36
N ASP A 40 1.36 -25.54 8.69
CA ASP A 40 0.51 -26.26 7.72
C ASP A 40 -0.63 -25.39 7.17
N TRP A 41 -0.68 -24.10 7.55
CA TRP A 41 -1.75 -23.22 7.08
C TRP A 41 -1.43 -22.75 5.66
N HIS A 42 -2.14 -23.34 4.71
CA HIS A 42 -2.06 -22.96 3.31
C HIS A 42 -3.39 -22.38 2.82
N PRO A 43 -3.77 -21.15 3.25
CA PRO A 43 -4.98 -20.51 2.79
C PRO A 43 -4.92 -20.31 1.28
N PHE A 44 -6.07 -20.53 0.63
CA PHE A 44 -6.26 -20.36 -0.81
C PHE A 44 -5.48 -21.34 -1.70
N SER A 45 -4.85 -22.38 -1.15
CA SER A 45 -4.03 -23.36 -1.88
C SER A 45 -4.76 -24.07 -3.02
N THR A 46 -6.09 -24.15 -2.98
CA THR A 46 -6.93 -24.69 -4.07
C THR A 46 -6.70 -23.95 -5.40
N TYR A 47 -6.45 -22.63 -5.35
CA TYR A 47 -6.29 -21.80 -6.56
C TYR A 47 -4.96 -21.04 -6.58
N LEU A 48 -4.28 -20.90 -5.44
CA LEU A 48 -3.00 -20.24 -5.28
C LEU A 48 -1.86 -21.26 -5.36
N ILE A 49 -1.05 -21.18 -6.42
CA ILE A 49 0.06 -22.12 -6.67
C ILE A 49 1.13 -22.07 -5.55
N SER A 50 1.39 -20.90 -4.97
CA SER A 50 2.38 -20.76 -3.90
C SER A 50 2.10 -19.52 -3.05
N GLY A 51 2.24 -19.67 -1.72
CA GLY A 51 2.22 -18.55 -0.78
C GLY A 51 3.34 -17.52 -1.03
N ASN A 52 4.45 -17.91 -1.67
CA ASN A 52 5.53 -16.98 -1.99
C ASN A 52 5.12 -15.85 -2.96
N LEU A 53 4.03 -16.05 -3.72
CA LEU A 53 3.51 -15.02 -4.64
C LEU A 53 2.98 -13.79 -3.90
N PHE A 54 2.67 -13.90 -2.62
CA PHE A 54 2.34 -12.77 -1.76
C PHE A 54 3.52 -11.79 -1.59
N TRP A 55 4.78 -12.26 -1.59
CA TRP A 55 5.95 -11.38 -1.60
C TRP A 55 6.04 -10.54 -2.86
N VAL A 56 5.67 -11.12 -4.01
CA VAL A 56 5.63 -10.40 -5.29
C VAL A 56 4.54 -9.32 -5.28
N ALA A 57 3.40 -9.59 -4.66
CA ALA A 57 2.34 -8.59 -4.47
C ALA A 57 2.77 -7.46 -3.50
N ILE A 58 3.56 -7.76 -2.46
CA ILE A 58 4.22 -6.72 -1.64
C ILE A 58 5.15 -5.86 -2.50
N ALA A 59 5.99 -6.48 -3.33
CA ALA A 59 6.86 -5.74 -4.24
C ALA A 59 6.07 -4.84 -5.20
N ALA A 60 4.95 -5.32 -5.76
CA ALA A 60 4.06 -4.53 -6.59
C ALA A 60 3.51 -3.31 -5.83
N ALA A 61 3.06 -3.50 -4.59
CA ALA A 61 2.57 -2.42 -3.74
C ALA A 61 3.66 -1.37 -3.46
N ILE A 62 4.87 -1.79 -3.08
CA ILE A 62 6.01 -0.90 -2.83
C ILE A 62 6.34 -0.07 -4.08
N ILE A 63 6.44 -0.71 -5.24
CA ILE A 63 6.75 -0.03 -6.50
C ILE A 63 5.65 1.00 -6.84
N ASN A 64 4.40 0.74 -6.49
CA ASN A 64 3.29 1.66 -6.75
C ASN A 64 3.27 2.89 -5.84
N ILE A 65 3.90 2.87 -4.66
CA ILE A 65 3.87 4.01 -3.71
C ILE A 65 4.44 5.27 -4.38
N PHE A 66 5.61 5.14 -4.99
CA PHE A 66 6.34 6.28 -5.55
C PHE A 66 5.60 7.00 -6.69
N PRO A 67 5.16 6.34 -7.77
CA PRO A 67 4.38 6.98 -8.84
C PRO A 67 3.01 7.47 -8.35
N SER A 68 2.41 6.80 -7.35
CA SER A 68 1.15 7.25 -6.75
C SER A 68 1.31 8.59 -6.04
N ALA A 69 2.34 8.73 -5.18
CA ALA A 69 2.67 10.01 -4.53
C ALA A 69 3.09 11.09 -5.55
N GLY A 70 3.77 10.70 -6.64
CA GLY A 70 4.15 11.59 -7.74
C GLY A 70 2.95 12.30 -8.40
N ILE A 71 1.80 11.64 -8.51
CA ILE A 71 0.57 12.26 -9.04
C ILE A 71 0.14 13.45 -8.19
N GLY A 72 0.11 13.29 -6.86
CA GLY A 72 -0.30 14.34 -5.92
C GLY A 72 0.67 15.51 -5.91
N ARG A 73 1.98 15.24 -5.95
CA ARG A 73 3.04 16.27 -5.95
C ARG A 73 3.04 17.14 -7.21
N SER A 74 2.70 16.57 -8.37
CA SER A 74 2.67 17.29 -9.65
C SER A 74 1.64 18.43 -9.71
N LEU A 75 0.71 18.49 -8.76
CA LEU A 75 -0.39 19.45 -8.76
C LEU A 75 0.00 20.83 -8.23
N HIS A 76 1.23 21.02 -7.73
CA HIS A 76 1.76 22.26 -7.16
C HIS A 76 0.69 23.03 -6.37
N THR A 77 -0.02 22.32 -5.48
CA THR A 77 -1.20 22.84 -4.76
C THR A 77 -0.91 24.05 -3.88
N GLY A 78 0.34 24.52 -3.80
CA GLY A 78 0.81 25.41 -2.75
C GLY A 78 0.74 24.73 -1.39
N ARG A 79 1.24 25.39 -0.34
CA ARG A 79 1.11 24.97 1.07
C ARG A 79 -0.35 25.09 1.58
N PHE A 80 -1.31 24.81 0.72
CA PHE A 80 -2.65 25.36 0.77
C PHE A 80 -3.57 24.63 1.74
N LEU A 81 -3.09 24.23 2.93
CA LEU A 81 -3.88 24.09 4.18
C LEU A 81 -3.09 23.39 5.33
N PHE A 82 -1.80 23.68 5.48
CA PHE A 82 -0.87 23.08 6.48
C PHE A 82 -0.34 21.68 6.13
N HIS A 83 0.92 21.46 6.52
CA HIS A 83 1.75 20.28 6.27
C HIS A 83 0.98 18.95 6.42
N HIS A 84 0.64 18.25 5.33
CA HIS A 84 -0.03 16.94 5.47
C HIS A 84 0.87 15.95 6.21
N TYR A 85 2.19 16.12 6.15
CA TYR A 85 3.11 15.38 7.00
C TYR A 85 2.88 15.65 8.49
N PHE A 86 2.52 16.88 8.91
CA PHE A 86 2.29 17.21 10.32
C PHE A 86 0.99 16.57 10.80
N TYR A 87 -0.10 16.69 10.03
CA TYR A 87 -1.34 15.97 10.32
C TYR A 87 -1.15 14.46 10.29
N GLY A 88 -0.38 13.96 9.32
CA GLY A 88 0.01 12.56 9.23
C GLY A 88 0.76 12.10 10.47
N PHE A 89 1.71 12.89 10.95
CA PHE A 89 2.46 12.61 12.18
C PHE A 89 1.55 12.66 13.41
N MET A 90 0.66 13.66 13.53
CA MET A 90 -0.33 13.71 14.61
C MET A 90 -1.24 12.49 14.60
N VAL A 91 -1.80 12.14 13.45
CA VAL A 91 -2.66 10.95 13.29
C VAL A 91 -1.90 9.68 13.64
N LEU A 92 -0.62 9.58 13.24
CA LEU A 92 0.22 8.43 13.55
C LEU A 92 0.51 8.34 15.06
N VAL A 93 0.88 9.44 15.71
CA VAL A 93 1.09 9.49 17.17
C VAL A 93 -0.20 9.15 17.92
N CYS A 94 -1.32 9.76 17.55
CA CYS A 94 -2.62 9.46 18.16
C CYS A 94 -3.03 8.00 17.92
N GLY A 95 -2.79 7.45 16.73
CA GLY A 95 -3.04 6.05 16.40
C GLY A 95 -2.18 5.09 17.21
N VAL A 96 -0.90 5.41 17.41
CA VAL A 96 0.02 4.65 18.25
C VAL A 96 -0.41 4.68 19.72
N VAL A 97 -0.71 5.86 20.26
CA VAL A 97 -1.24 6.03 21.62
C VAL A 97 -2.54 5.24 21.77
N TYR A 98 -3.44 5.33 20.80
CA TYR A 98 -4.68 4.58 20.81
C TYR A 98 -4.42 3.06 20.92
N VAL A 99 -3.55 2.50 20.08
CA VAL A 99 -3.23 1.06 20.13
C VAL A 99 -2.61 0.67 21.47
N VAL A 100 -1.63 1.43 21.96
CA VAL A 100 -0.89 1.10 23.19
C VAL A 100 -1.78 1.12 24.43
N PHE A 101 -2.70 2.08 24.53
CA PHE A 101 -3.53 2.25 25.72
C PHE A 101 -4.87 1.50 25.65
N PHE A 102 -5.42 1.29 24.45
CA PHE A 102 -6.78 0.77 24.29
C PHE A 102 -6.84 -0.62 23.63
N THR A 103 -5.70 -1.24 23.31
CA THR A 103 -5.66 -2.61 22.80
C THR A 103 -4.58 -3.44 23.49
N PRO A 104 -4.76 -4.76 23.61
CA PRO A 104 -3.74 -5.65 24.19
C PRO A 104 -2.62 -6.02 23.18
N ILE A 105 -2.70 -5.53 21.94
CA ILE A 105 -1.80 -5.93 20.85
C ILE A 105 -0.59 -4.99 20.79
N SER A 106 0.60 -5.59 20.68
CA SER A 106 1.83 -4.82 20.50
C SER A 106 1.86 -4.13 19.13
N LEU A 107 2.47 -2.95 19.05
CA LEU A 107 2.67 -2.24 17.78
C LEU A 107 3.45 -3.07 16.75
N LEU A 108 4.37 -3.92 17.21
CA LEU A 108 5.19 -4.77 16.33
C LEU A 108 4.38 -5.89 15.67
N THR A 109 3.32 -6.36 16.35
CA THR A 109 2.49 -7.47 15.89
C THR A 109 1.15 -7.01 15.32
N ILE A 110 0.88 -5.71 15.30
CA ILE A 110 -0.43 -5.17 14.92
C ILE A 110 -0.86 -5.59 13.51
N PHE A 111 0.06 -5.77 12.56
CA PHE A 111 -0.26 -6.25 11.20
C PHE A 111 -0.09 -7.76 11.03
N LEU A 112 0.39 -8.47 12.05
CA LEU A 112 0.71 -9.90 12.00
C LEU A 112 -0.39 -10.78 12.60
N VAL A 113 -1.15 -10.26 13.56
CA VAL A 113 -2.20 -11.02 14.25
C VAL A 113 -3.52 -10.87 13.50
N ASN A 114 -4.19 -11.97 13.17
CA ASN A 114 -5.57 -11.90 12.68
C ASN A 114 -6.49 -11.56 13.86
N ASP A 115 -6.91 -10.31 13.94
CA ASP A 115 -7.77 -9.80 14.99
C ASP A 115 -9.02 -9.16 14.34
N THR A 116 -10.18 -9.73 14.64
CA THR A 116 -11.49 -9.24 14.19
C THR A 116 -11.99 -8.08 15.04
N SER A 117 -11.26 -7.68 16.09
CA SER A 117 -11.56 -6.54 16.94
C SER A 117 -11.60 -5.26 16.13
N VAL A 118 -12.74 -4.57 16.24
CA VAL A 118 -12.94 -3.24 15.66
C VAL A 118 -11.86 -2.27 16.18
N GLN A 119 -11.48 -2.37 17.45
CA GLN A 119 -10.50 -1.47 18.06
C GLN A 119 -9.13 -1.61 17.37
N VAL A 120 -8.62 -2.84 17.22
CA VAL A 120 -7.33 -3.10 16.57
C VAL A 120 -7.36 -2.63 15.10
N ASN A 121 -8.46 -2.86 14.39
CA ASN A 121 -8.61 -2.44 13.00
C ASN A 121 -8.72 -0.92 12.83
N VAL A 122 -9.36 -0.22 13.78
CA VAL A 122 -9.34 1.25 13.85
C VAL A 122 -7.91 1.77 14.06
N GLY A 123 -7.15 1.15 14.95
CA GLY A 123 -5.73 1.46 15.16
C GLY A 123 -4.90 1.28 13.87
N ARG A 124 -5.05 0.14 13.18
CA ARG A 124 -4.40 -0.12 11.88
C ARG A 124 -4.75 0.96 10.86
N PHE A 125 -6.03 1.30 10.75
CA PHE A 125 -6.50 2.32 9.80
C PHE A 125 -5.83 3.67 10.05
N PHE A 126 -5.81 4.15 11.29
CA PHE A 126 -5.17 5.42 11.62
C PHE A 126 -3.65 5.40 11.43
N ILE A 127 -2.97 4.30 11.78
CA ILE A 127 -1.52 4.16 11.56
C ILE A 127 -1.19 4.20 10.06
N LEU A 128 -1.90 3.41 9.24
CA LEU A 128 -1.67 3.39 7.78
C LEU A 128 -2.06 4.70 7.12
N GLY A 129 -3.14 5.34 7.57
CA GLY A 129 -3.59 6.64 7.09
C GLY A 129 -2.60 7.75 7.43
N GLY A 130 -2.12 7.79 8.68
CA GLY A 130 -1.07 8.70 9.12
C GLY A 130 0.21 8.51 8.31
N LEU A 131 0.63 7.26 8.10
CA LEU A 131 1.81 6.94 7.29
C LEU A 131 1.64 7.38 5.82
N THR A 132 0.45 7.22 5.25
CA THR A 132 0.13 7.68 3.89
C THR A 132 0.35 9.18 3.75
N LEU A 133 -0.17 9.97 4.70
CA LEU A 133 -0.03 11.43 4.68
C LEU A 133 1.44 11.87 4.84
N VAL A 134 2.21 11.16 5.67
CA VAL A 134 3.65 11.41 5.80
C VAL A 134 4.40 11.05 4.52
N LEU A 135 4.08 9.93 3.86
CA LEU A 135 4.74 9.51 2.63
C LEU A 135 4.41 10.42 1.44
N ASP A 136 3.18 10.91 1.35
CA ASP A 136 2.74 11.83 0.31
C ASP A 136 3.60 13.11 0.30
N ASP A 137 3.87 13.68 1.48
CA ASP A 137 4.67 14.91 1.66
C ASP A 137 6.12 14.66 2.16
N LEU A 138 6.68 13.46 1.97
CA LEU A 138 7.98 13.08 2.55
C LEU A 138 9.17 13.97 2.14
N SER A 139 9.15 14.52 0.91
CA SER A 139 10.19 15.44 0.42
C SER A 139 10.26 16.74 1.22
N ASP A 140 9.15 17.13 1.84
CA ASP A 140 9.01 18.43 2.50
C ASP A 140 9.44 18.36 3.97
N VAL A 141 9.68 17.16 4.51
CA VAL A 141 10.04 16.93 5.91
C VAL A 141 11.50 17.25 6.19
N HIS A 142 12.41 16.91 5.28
CA HIS A 142 13.84 17.08 5.52
C HIS A 142 14.68 17.12 4.23
N THR A 143 15.63 18.05 4.13
CA THR A 143 16.50 18.23 2.95
C THR A 143 17.36 17.00 2.61
N LYS A 144 17.81 16.25 3.63
CA LYS A 144 18.50 14.96 3.42
C LYS A 144 17.57 13.89 2.84
N LEU A 145 16.29 13.87 3.23
CA LEU A 145 15.31 12.94 2.65
C LEU A 145 15.02 13.31 1.20
N ASP A 146 14.90 14.60 0.89
CA ASP A 146 14.76 15.05 -0.49
C ASP A 146 15.97 14.67 -1.35
N SER A 147 17.19 14.83 -0.82
CA SER A 147 18.42 14.40 -1.50
C SER A 147 18.43 12.88 -1.76
N GLY A 148 18.01 12.08 -0.79
CA GLY A 148 17.88 10.62 -0.94
C GLY A 148 16.79 10.22 -1.92
N LEU A 149 15.64 10.89 -1.90
CA LEU A 149 14.56 10.69 -2.86
C LEU A 149 14.99 11.06 -4.27
N ASN A 150 15.76 12.14 -4.44
CA ASN A 150 16.29 12.55 -5.74
C ASN A 150 17.38 11.57 -6.23
N TRP A 151 18.23 11.06 -5.34
CA TRP A 151 19.15 9.97 -5.70
C TRP A 151 18.39 8.71 -6.15
N LEU A 152 17.34 8.31 -5.42
CA LEU A 152 16.50 7.18 -5.77
C LEU A 152 15.80 7.41 -7.12
N LYS A 153 15.25 8.62 -7.37
CA LYS A 153 14.70 9.02 -8.67
C LYS A 153 15.73 8.86 -9.79
N CYS A 154 16.94 9.36 -9.61
CA CYS A 154 18.00 9.24 -10.61
C CYS A 154 18.35 7.77 -10.90
N LYS A 155 18.45 6.93 -9.86
CA LYS A 155 18.73 5.50 -10.01
C LYS A 155 17.59 4.76 -10.71
N VAL A 156 16.36 5.05 -10.33
CA VAL A 156 15.17 4.47 -10.96
C VAL A 156 15.03 4.97 -12.40
N GLY A 157 15.38 6.22 -12.68
CA GLY A 157 15.39 6.78 -14.03
C GLY A 157 16.38 6.07 -14.96
N GLN A 158 17.59 5.79 -14.49
CA GLN A 158 18.58 4.98 -15.21
C GLN A 158 18.05 3.58 -15.55
N GLY A 159 17.18 3.02 -14.70
CA GLY A 159 16.54 1.72 -14.86
C GLY A 159 15.07 1.76 -15.24
N ALA A 160 14.54 2.87 -15.78
CA ALA A 160 13.09 3.10 -15.86
C ALA A 160 12.34 1.99 -16.64
N ARG A 161 12.98 1.48 -17.71
CA ARG A 161 12.44 0.36 -18.50
C ARG A 161 12.41 -0.94 -17.69
N PHE A 162 13.47 -1.23 -16.95
CA PHE A 162 13.55 -2.42 -16.09
C PHE A 162 12.49 -2.35 -14.97
N VAL A 163 12.39 -1.21 -14.28
CA VAL A 163 11.38 -1.00 -13.23
C VAL A 163 9.96 -1.15 -13.79
N SER A 164 9.70 -0.65 -15.00
CA SER A 164 8.40 -0.82 -15.66
C SER A 164 8.08 -2.28 -15.97
N VAL A 165 9.08 -3.08 -16.40
CA VAL A 165 8.91 -4.52 -16.64
C VAL A 165 8.64 -5.26 -15.32
N VAL A 166 9.44 -4.98 -14.28
CA VAL A 166 9.23 -5.57 -12.95
C VAL A 166 7.86 -5.22 -12.41
N GLN A 167 7.42 -3.96 -12.54
CA GLN A 167 6.09 -3.53 -12.13
C GLN A 167 4.97 -4.23 -12.91
N LEU A 168 5.15 -4.43 -14.22
CA LEU A 168 4.17 -5.14 -15.05
C LEU A 168 4.02 -6.60 -14.59
N VAL A 169 5.14 -7.29 -14.41
CA VAL A 169 5.16 -8.69 -13.95
C VAL A 169 4.58 -8.80 -12.55
N ALA A 170 5.01 -7.95 -11.62
CA ALA A 170 4.50 -7.94 -10.25
C ALA A 170 3.00 -7.58 -10.20
N GLY A 171 2.54 -6.67 -11.06
CA GLY A 171 1.12 -6.36 -11.26
C GLY A 171 0.32 -7.57 -11.75
N ALA A 172 0.83 -8.31 -12.74
CA ALA A 172 0.20 -9.52 -13.26
C ALA A 172 0.11 -10.63 -12.20
N VAL A 173 1.17 -10.81 -11.40
CA VAL A 173 1.13 -11.73 -10.26
C VAL A 173 0.13 -11.27 -9.22
N SER A 174 0.08 -9.97 -8.89
CA SER A 174 -0.93 -9.41 -7.97
C SER A 174 -2.37 -9.64 -8.47
N LEU A 175 -2.60 -9.55 -9.79
CA LEU A 175 -3.90 -9.88 -10.38
C LEU A 175 -4.25 -11.36 -10.20
N TYR A 176 -3.30 -12.24 -10.49
CA TYR A 176 -3.46 -13.67 -10.32
C TYR A 176 -3.78 -14.02 -8.86
N VAL A 177 -3.04 -13.45 -7.89
CA VAL A 177 -3.30 -13.66 -6.46
C VAL A 177 -4.70 -13.14 -6.09
N SER A 178 -5.11 -11.95 -6.57
CA SER A 178 -6.46 -11.42 -6.35
C SER A 178 -7.55 -12.37 -6.87
N ALA A 179 -7.37 -12.91 -8.08
CA ALA A 179 -8.29 -13.88 -8.68
C ALA A 179 -8.34 -15.21 -7.90
N ALA A 180 -7.18 -15.74 -7.50
CA ALA A 180 -7.08 -16.98 -6.73
C ALA A 180 -7.76 -16.86 -5.35
N VAL A 181 -7.55 -15.73 -4.66
CA VAL A 181 -8.24 -15.45 -3.39
C VAL A 181 -9.75 -15.31 -3.63
N THR A 182 -10.17 -14.61 -4.68
CA THR A 182 -11.59 -14.44 -5.03
C THR A 182 -12.28 -15.79 -5.26
N LEU A 183 -11.66 -16.67 -6.06
CA LEU A 183 -12.18 -18.01 -6.31
C LEU A 183 -12.24 -18.84 -5.03
N SER A 184 -11.22 -18.74 -4.17
CA SER A 184 -11.21 -19.45 -2.89
C SER A 184 -12.33 -18.98 -1.95
N VAL A 185 -12.55 -17.66 -1.87
CA VAL A 185 -13.62 -17.05 -1.07
C VAL A 185 -15.00 -17.43 -1.62
N TYR A 186 -15.14 -17.48 -2.94
CA TYR A 186 -16.38 -17.90 -3.59
C TYR A 186 -16.68 -19.40 -3.33
N ALA A 187 -15.65 -20.25 -3.39
CA ALA A 187 -15.81 -21.69 -3.20
C ALA A 187 -16.00 -22.10 -1.73
N THR A 188 -15.51 -21.30 -0.78
CA THR A 188 -15.49 -21.63 0.65
C THR A 188 -16.19 -20.54 1.47
N PRO A 189 -17.43 -20.77 1.96
CA PRO A 189 -18.21 -19.76 2.68
C PRO A 189 -17.51 -19.18 3.92
N GLU A 190 -16.70 -19.99 4.61
CA GLU A 190 -15.93 -19.56 5.79
C GLU A 190 -14.89 -18.48 5.48
N TYR A 191 -14.46 -18.38 4.22
CA TYR A 191 -13.50 -17.35 3.79
C TYR A 191 -14.17 -16.01 3.45
N VAL A 192 -15.51 -15.92 3.51
CA VAL A 192 -16.24 -14.66 3.32
C VAL A 192 -16.11 -13.79 4.58
N THR A 193 -14.95 -13.15 4.71
CA THR A 193 -14.62 -12.23 5.81
C THR A 193 -14.28 -10.85 5.27
N VAL A 194 -14.50 -9.81 6.08
CA VAL A 194 -14.12 -8.43 5.73
C VAL A 194 -12.63 -8.34 5.38
N ALA A 195 -11.77 -9.08 6.08
CA ALA A 195 -10.33 -9.11 5.82
C ALA A 195 -10.00 -9.67 4.42
N ASN A 196 -10.64 -10.77 4.02
CA ASN A 196 -10.41 -11.37 2.70
C ASN A 196 -11.01 -10.51 1.57
N LEU A 197 -12.16 -9.86 1.81
CA LEU A 197 -12.74 -8.91 0.85
C LEU A 197 -11.84 -7.68 0.67
N LEU A 198 -11.29 -7.15 1.76
CA LEU A 198 -10.29 -6.07 1.71
C LEU A 198 -9.03 -6.51 0.98
N LEU A 199 -8.52 -7.71 1.25
CA LEU A 199 -7.37 -8.29 0.55
C LEU A 199 -7.61 -8.37 -0.96
N ILE A 200 -8.76 -8.90 -1.39
CA ILE A 200 -9.12 -8.97 -2.81
C ILE A 200 -9.11 -7.58 -3.44
N GLY A 201 -9.82 -6.63 -2.81
CA GLY A 201 -9.94 -5.27 -3.32
C GLY A 201 -8.59 -4.56 -3.43
N THR A 202 -7.77 -4.63 -2.39
CA THR A 202 -6.47 -3.94 -2.36
C THR A 202 -5.48 -4.54 -3.35
N LEU A 203 -5.44 -5.88 -3.50
CA LEU A 203 -4.63 -6.57 -4.52
C LEU A 203 -5.07 -6.21 -5.94
N PHE A 204 -6.38 -6.13 -6.18
CA PHE A 204 -6.94 -5.77 -7.47
C PHE A 204 -6.57 -4.33 -7.86
N ILE A 205 -6.75 -3.39 -6.92
CA ILE A 205 -6.36 -1.98 -7.13
C ILE A 205 -4.84 -1.88 -7.33
N THR A 206 -4.03 -2.61 -6.56
CA THR A 206 -2.56 -2.66 -6.74
C THR A 206 -2.20 -3.16 -8.15
N SER A 207 -2.87 -4.21 -8.65
CA SER A 207 -2.66 -4.72 -10.00
C SER A 207 -3.02 -3.66 -11.07
N ILE A 208 -4.22 -3.10 -11.01
CA ILE A 208 -4.68 -2.08 -11.98
C ILE A 208 -3.74 -0.89 -11.99
N THR A 209 -3.34 -0.42 -10.80
CA THR A 209 -2.43 0.72 -10.63
C THR A 209 -1.09 0.43 -11.31
N SER A 210 -0.55 -0.77 -11.14
CA SER A 210 0.68 -1.23 -11.79
C SER A 210 0.57 -1.14 -13.32
N PHE A 211 -0.51 -1.67 -13.89
CA PHE A 211 -0.74 -1.63 -15.34
C PHE A 211 -0.93 -0.22 -15.88
N ILE A 212 -1.66 0.63 -15.15
CA ILE A 212 -1.88 2.03 -15.55
C ILE A 212 -0.54 2.79 -15.56
N PHE A 213 0.32 2.60 -14.57
CA PHE A 213 1.61 3.29 -14.51
C PHE A 213 2.57 2.86 -15.60
N VAL A 214 2.62 1.56 -15.91
CA VAL A 214 3.38 1.04 -17.05
C VAL A 214 2.83 1.60 -18.36
N ARG A 215 1.50 1.52 -18.59
CA ARG A 215 0.86 2.05 -19.81
C ARG A 215 1.06 3.56 -19.98
N ARG A 216 1.12 4.31 -18.88
CA ARG A 216 1.34 5.77 -18.89
C ARG A 216 2.81 6.15 -18.95
N HIS A 217 3.73 5.18 -18.98
CA HIS A 217 5.17 5.40 -19.01
C HIS A 217 5.64 6.31 -17.87
N VAL A 218 5.06 6.16 -16.67
CA VAL A 218 5.28 7.09 -15.55
C VAL A 218 6.76 7.16 -15.16
N TRP A 219 7.45 6.03 -15.13
CA TRP A 219 8.87 5.98 -14.78
C TRP A 219 9.79 6.66 -15.78
N GLN A 220 9.42 6.67 -17.07
CA GLN A 220 10.18 7.37 -18.09
C GLN A 220 10.03 8.89 -17.90
N LYS A 221 8.80 9.34 -17.64
CA LYS A 221 8.49 10.76 -17.39
C LYS A 221 9.04 11.33 -16.08
N ILE A 222 9.44 10.47 -15.14
CA ILE A 222 10.07 10.87 -13.87
C ILE A 222 11.59 11.04 -14.04
N ALA A 223 12.17 10.43 -15.08
CA ALA A 223 13.59 10.50 -15.38
C ALA A 223 13.97 11.73 -16.23
N ASP A 224 13.00 12.29 -16.95
CA ASP A 224 13.09 13.50 -17.78
C ASP A 224 12.85 14.77 -16.94
#